data_AF-A0A0Q4B8B1-F1
#
_entry.id   AF-A0A0Q4B8B1-F1
#
_cell.length_a   1.000
_cell.length_b   1.000
_cell.length_c   1.000
_cell.angle_alpha   90.00
_cell.angle_beta   90.00
_cell.angle_gamma   90.00
#
_symmetry.space_group_name_H-M   'P 1'
#
loop_
_entity.id
_entity.type
_entity.pdbx_description
1 polymer ?
#
loop_
_entity_poly.entity_id
_entity_poly.type
_entity_poly.pdbx_seq_one_letter_code
_entity_poly.pdbx_strand_id
1 'polypeptide(L)'
;MMEQDTPIEHVVEYLVACIAMLAEGFGISMRSAYEYLDQFGGLAYLRDGYAVEHLFSLEDAVDHALEVCARNGGPEHEALPRIYAED
;
A
#
# COMPACT_ATOMS: atom_id res chain seq x y z
N MET A 1 -5.06 -2.68 -17.22
CA MET A 1 -5.56 -3.91 -17.89
C MET A 1 -4.70 -5.02 -17.32
N MET A 2 -5.24 -5.87 -16.43
CA MET A 2 -4.48 -6.97 -15.85
C MET A 2 -4.15 -7.98 -16.96
N GLU A 3 -2.89 -8.44 -17.04
CA GLU A 3 -2.52 -9.57 -17.89
C GLU A 3 -3.35 -10.78 -17.44
N GLN A 4 -3.98 -11.48 -18.39
CA GLN A 4 -4.99 -12.49 -18.09
C GLN A 4 -4.45 -13.77 -17.42
N ASP A 5 -3.15 -13.84 -17.13
CA ASP A 5 -2.46 -15.02 -16.61
C ASP A 5 -1.88 -14.84 -15.19
N THR A 6 -2.02 -13.68 -14.55
CA THR A 6 -1.56 -13.52 -13.15
C THR A 6 -2.52 -14.23 -12.19
N PRO A 7 -2.05 -15.25 -11.42
CA PRO A 7 -2.86 -15.88 -10.38
C PRO A 7 -3.29 -14.87 -9.32
N ILE A 8 -4.57 -14.89 -8.94
CA ILE A 8 -5.14 -13.92 -7.99
C ILE A 8 -4.45 -13.99 -6.62
N GLU A 9 -3.99 -15.18 -6.23
CA GLU A 9 -3.24 -15.42 -5.00
C GLU A 9 -1.96 -14.58 -4.92
N HIS A 10 -1.24 -14.39 -6.03
CA HIS A 10 -0.01 -13.59 -6.02
C HIS A 10 -0.28 -12.10 -5.85
N VAL A 11 -1.39 -11.61 -6.39
CA VAL A 11 -1.84 -10.24 -6.16
C VAL A 11 -2.23 -10.06 -4.70
N VAL A 12 -2.95 -11.00 -4.11
CA VAL A 12 -3.34 -10.93 -2.69
C VAL A 12 -2.11 -11.01 -1.78
N GLU A 13 -1.19 -11.94 -2.01
CA GLU A 13 0.07 -12.07 -1.25
C GLU A 13 0.89 -10.79 -1.29
N TYR A 14 1.02 -10.20 -2.48
CA TYR A 14 1.70 -8.93 -2.68
C TYR A 14 1.02 -7.77 -1.93
N LEU A 15 -0.30 -7.63 -2.05
CA LEU A 15 -1.04 -6.57 -1.34
C LEU A 15 -0.88 -6.70 0.18
N VAL A 16 -0.96 -7.93 0.70
CA VAL A 16 -0.75 -8.19 2.14
C VAL A 16 0.69 -7.83 2.54
N ALA A 17 1.68 -8.15 1.71
CA ALA A 17 3.08 -7.81 1.97
C ALA A 17 3.31 -6.29 1.97
N CYS A 18 2.73 -5.54 1.04
CA CYS A 18 2.80 -4.07 1.03
C CYS A 18 2.12 -3.45 2.26
N ILE A 19 0.95 -3.96 2.67
CA ILE A 19 0.26 -3.49 3.88
C ILE A 19 1.14 -3.74 5.12
N ALA A 20 1.76 -4.92 5.21
CA ALA A 20 2.67 -5.25 6.30
C ALA A 20 3.92 -4.37 6.32
N MET A 21 4.51 -4.12 5.16
CA MET A 21 5.68 -3.26 5.04
C MET A 21 5.39 -1.82 5.47
N LEU A 22 4.23 -1.27 5.08
CA LEU A 22 3.79 0.04 5.54
C LEU A 22 3.54 0.04 7.05
N ALA A 23 2.83 -0.96 7.57
CA ALA A 23 2.52 -1.08 8.99
C ALA A 23 3.80 -1.12 9.85
N GLU A 24 4.78 -1.94 9.46
CA GLU A 24 6.07 -2.05 10.15
C GLU A 24 6.89 -0.75 10.04
N GLY A 25 6.95 -0.15 8.84
CA GLY A 25 7.71 1.08 8.59
C GLY A 25 7.23 2.28 9.42
N PHE A 26 5.92 2.40 9.66
CA PHE A 26 5.33 3.49 10.44
C PHE A 26 4.93 3.10 11.87
N GLY A 27 5.09 1.84 12.27
CA GLY A 27 4.71 1.37 13.60
C GLY A 27 3.20 1.48 13.88
N ILE A 28 2.37 1.24 12.86
CA ILE A 28 0.90 1.26 12.95
C ILE A 28 0.33 -0.14 12.74
N SER A 29 -0.95 -0.35 13.07
CA SER A 29 -1.58 -1.65 12.87
C SER A 29 -1.74 -1.98 11.37
N MET A 30 -1.77 -3.28 11.04
CA MET A 30 -2.12 -3.76 9.69
C MET A 30 -3.46 -3.21 9.19
N ARG A 31 -4.42 -3.04 10.11
CA ARG A 31 -5.73 -2.47 9.79
C ARG A 31 -5.60 -1.02 9.38
N SER A 32 -4.91 -0.21 10.18
CA SER A 32 -4.75 1.22 9.91
C SER A 32 -3.95 1.47 8.63
N ALA A 33 -2.93 0.65 8.37
CA ALA A 33 -2.20 0.65 7.10
C ALA A 33 -3.12 0.34 5.91
N TYR A 34 -3.96 -0.69 6.02
CA TYR A 34 -4.97 -1.00 5.01
C TYR A 34 -5.98 0.15 4.80
N GLU A 35 -6.53 0.69 5.88
CA GLU A 35 -7.52 1.77 5.83
C GLU A 35 -6.95 3.03 5.16
N TYR A 36 -5.70 3.40 5.46
CA TYR A 36 -5.04 4.50 4.79
C TYR A 36 -4.87 4.26 3.28
N LEU A 37 -4.32 3.11 2.90
CA LEU A 37 -4.10 2.76 1.49
C LEU A 37 -5.41 2.68 0.72
N ASP A 38 -6.48 2.13 1.31
CA ASP A 38 -7.79 2.04 0.68
C ASP A 38 -8.43 3.43 0.53
N GLN A 39 -8.41 4.23 1.60
CA GLN A 39 -9.03 5.57 1.63
C GLN A 39 -8.43 6.53 0.59
N PHE A 40 -7.11 6.49 0.40
CA PHE A 40 -6.41 7.43 -0.48
C PHE A 40 -5.93 6.80 -1.79
N GLY A 41 -6.44 5.61 -2.13
CA GLY A 41 -6.27 4.99 -3.45
C GLY A 41 -4.92 4.28 -3.67
N GLY A 42 -4.05 4.20 -2.66
CA GLY A 42 -2.83 3.40 -2.72
C GLY A 42 -3.10 1.91 -2.94
N LEU A 43 -4.17 1.36 -2.35
CA LEU A 43 -4.53 -0.04 -2.53
C LEU A 43 -4.96 -0.34 -3.97
N ALA A 44 -5.75 0.56 -4.57
CA ALA A 44 -6.15 0.43 -5.97
C ALA A 44 -4.94 0.57 -6.91
N TYR A 45 -4.03 1.50 -6.62
CA TYR A 45 -2.77 1.64 -7.35
C TYR A 45 -1.95 0.35 -7.37
N LEU A 46 -1.68 -0.23 -6.19
CA LEU A 46 -0.92 -1.47 -6.05
C LEU A 46 -1.60 -2.65 -6.77
N ARG A 47 -2.94 -2.77 -6.65
CA ARG A 47 -3.72 -3.83 -7.29
C ARG A 47 -3.72 -3.69 -8.81
N ASP A 48 -4.08 -2.53 -9.32
CA ASP A 48 -4.27 -2.31 -10.76
C ASP A 48 -2.94 -2.16 -11.50
N GLY A 49 -1.89 -1.75 -10.77
CA GLY A 49 -0.50 -1.64 -11.21
C GLY A 49 0.34 -2.89 -10.95
N TYR A 50 -0.24 -3.98 -10.42
CA TYR A 50 0.49 -5.17 -9.98
C TYR A 50 1.54 -5.63 -10.99
N ALA A 51 1.19 -5.76 -12.28
CA ALA A 51 2.07 -6.24 -13.34
C ALA A 51 3.40 -5.47 -13.48
N VAL A 52 3.44 -4.22 -12.98
CA VAL A 52 4.64 -3.38 -12.94
C VAL A 52 5.21 -3.32 -11.53
N GLU A 53 4.38 -2.98 -10.55
CA GLU A 53 4.85 -2.68 -9.19
C GLU A 53 5.46 -3.91 -8.48
N HIS A 54 5.00 -5.13 -8.79
CA HIS A 54 5.57 -6.35 -8.18
C HIS A 54 7.01 -6.66 -8.64
N LEU A 55 7.52 -5.96 -9.66
CA LEU A 55 8.90 -6.09 -10.13
C LEU A 55 9.89 -5.25 -9.30
N PHE A 56 9.38 -4.33 -8.48
CA PHE A 56 10.16 -3.51 -7.57
C PHE A 56 10.29 -4.18 -6.19
N SER A 57 11.12 -3.59 -5.32
CA SER A 57 11.14 -3.98 -3.92
C SER A 57 9.80 -3.64 -3.24
N LEU A 58 9.51 -4.27 -2.11
CA LEU A 58 8.30 -3.95 -1.35
C LEU A 58 8.35 -2.51 -0.82
N GLU A 59 9.53 -2.06 -0.43
CA GLU A 59 9.80 -0.70 0.02
C GLU A 59 9.48 0.31 -1.08
N ASP A 60 10.03 0.14 -2.29
CA ASP A 60 9.77 1.04 -3.42
C ASP A 60 8.27 1.06 -3.79
N ALA A 61 7.63 -0.11 -3.84
CA ALA A 61 6.21 -0.21 -4.16
C ALA A 61 5.34 0.51 -3.13
N VAL A 62 5.68 0.41 -1.84
CA VAL A 62 5.00 1.14 -0.76
C VAL A 62 5.25 2.64 -0.89
N ASP A 63 6.47 3.07 -1.18
CA ASP A 63 6.79 4.49 -1.38
C ASP A 63 6.01 5.08 -2.55
N HIS A 64 5.90 4.37 -3.69
CA HIS A 64 5.07 4.78 -4.80
C HIS A 64 3.57 4.89 -4.40
N ALA A 65 3.08 3.93 -3.61
CA ALA A 65 1.71 3.98 -3.11
C ALA A 65 1.48 5.16 -2.16
N LEU A 66 2.45 5.51 -1.31
CA LEU A 66 2.42 6.70 -0.45
C LEU A 66 2.36 7.98 -1.28
N GLU A 67 3.13 8.09 -2.36
CA GLU A 67 3.04 9.24 -3.27
C GLU A 67 1.65 9.39 -3.87
N VAL A 68 1.02 8.27 -4.26
CA VAL A 68 -0.36 8.28 -4.77
C VAL A 68 -1.34 8.71 -3.68
N CYS A 69 -1.18 8.19 -2.46
CA CYS A 69 -2.03 8.59 -1.33
C CYS A 69 -1.92 10.09 -1.05
N ALA A 70 -0.71 10.63 -1.02
CA ALA A 70 -0.46 12.06 -0.81
C ALA A 70 -1.10 12.92 -1.92
N ARG A 71 -0.96 12.53 -3.20
CA ARG A 71 -1.61 13.20 -4.34
C ARG A 71 -3.14 13.18 -4.26
N ASN A 72 -3.71 12.18 -3.59
CA ASN A 72 -5.15 12.05 -3.35
C ASN A 72 -5.61 12.70 -2.03
N GLY A 73 -4.76 13.49 -1.37
CA GLY A 73 -5.11 14.22 -0.15
C GLY A 73 -4.94 13.42 1.15
N GLY A 74 -4.23 12.30 1.09
CA GLY A 74 -3.79 11.56 2.28
C GLY A 74 -2.81 12.40 3.10
N PRO A 75 -2.81 12.26 4.44
CA PRO A 75 -1.78 12.86 5.27
C PRO A 75 -0.38 12.43 4.85
N GLU A 76 0.57 13.35 4.97
CA GLU A 76 2.01 13.10 4.78
C GLU A 76 2.45 11.90 5.62
N HIS A 77 3.36 11.10 5.07
CA HIS A 77 3.68 9.81 5.66
C HIS A 77 4.28 9.94 7.08
N GLU A 78 5.00 11.02 7.39
CA GLU A 78 5.52 11.28 8.75
C GLU A 78 4.41 11.54 9.79
N ALA A 79 3.20 11.89 9.34
CA ALA A 79 2.05 12.10 10.22
C ALA A 79 1.31 10.80 10.55
N LEU A 80 1.53 9.71 9.79
CA LEU A 80 0.80 8.45 9.96
C LEU A 80 0.92 7.86 11.37
N PRO A 81 2.11 7.78 12.00
CA PRO A 81 2.22 7.24 13.36
C PRO A 81 1.40 8.05 14.37
N ARG A 82 1.20 9.36 14.13
CA ARG A 82 0.41 10.20 15.04
C ARG A 82 -1.10 10.02 14.86
N ILE A 83 -1.54 9.75 13.63
CA ILE A 83 -2.95 9.63 13.28
C ILE A 83 -3.48 8.24 13.59
N TYR A 84 -2.64 7.21 13.43
CA TYR A 84 -3.02 5.80 13.46
C TYR A 84 -2.33 4.97 14.57
N ALA A 85 -1.74 5.62 15.59
CA ALA A 85 -1.02 4.94 16.68
C ALA A 85 -1.88 4.06 17.60
N GLU A 86 -3.21 4.17 17.56
CA GLU A 86 -4.10 3.69 18.63
C GLU A 86 -5.04 2.53 18.24
N ASP A 87 -4.81 1.86 17.11
CA ASP A 87 -5.54 0.63 16.73
C ASP A 87 -4.85 -0.66 17.19
#